data_AF-A0AAV5KIW9-F1
#
_entry.id   AF-A0AAV5KIW9-F1
#
_cell.length_a   1.000
_cell.length_b   1.000
_cell.length_c   1.000
_cell.angle_alpha   90.00
_cell.angle_beta   90.00
_cell.angle_gamma   90.00
#
_symmetry.space_group_name_H-M   'P 1'
#
loop_
_entity.id
_entity.type
_entity.pdbx_description
1 polymer ?
#
loop_
_entity_poly.entity_id
_entity_poly.type
_entity_poly.pdbx_seq_one_letter_code
_entity_poly.pdbx_strand_id
1 'polypeptide(L)'
;MRSVANFESYRFPPLPKFLRISLLFPEMARTKQTARKSTGGKAPRKQLAAKAAHKSASATGGVKKPHRFRLGTVALREIRKYQKSTELLIRKLPFQSLVREIV
;
A
#
# COMPACT_ATOMS: atom_id res chain seq x y z
N MET A 1 -13.10 -39.08 -20.79
CA MET A 1 -14.32 -38.24 -20.97
C MET A 1 -14.91 -37.95 -19.60
N ARG A 2 -15.49 -36.76 -19.49
CA ARG A 2 -15.91 -36.02 -18.29
C ARG A 2 -16.83 -36.77 -17.32
N SER A 3 -16.73 -36.39 -16.04
CA SER A 3 -17.81 -36.18 -15.07
C SER A 3 -18.67 -37.42 -14.71
N VAL A 4 -18.90 -37.75 -13.45
CA VAL A 4 -19.73 -36.93 -12.57
C VAL A 4 -19.35 -37.15 -11.11
N ALA A 5 -19.05 -36.05 -10.43
CA ALA A 5 -18.94 -36.02 -8.99
C ALA A 5 -20.30 -36.38 -8.38
N ASN A 6 -20.34 -37.43 -7.56
CA ASN A 6 -21.47 -37.71 -6.66
C ASN A 6 -21.56 -36.57 -5.63
N PHE A 7 -22.34 -35.55 -5.97
CA PHE A 7 -22.60 -34.37 -5.16
C PHE A 7 -23.92 -34.53 -4.37
N GLU A 8 -24.15 -35.69 -3.77
CA GLU A 8 -25.43 -35.96 -3.06
C GLU A 8 -25.26 -36.17 -1.54
N SER A 9 -24.10 -35.83 -0.98
CA SER A 9 -23.78 -36.08 0.43
C SER A 9 -23.74 -34.83 1.31
N TYR A 10 -24.63 -33.86 1.07
CA TYR A 10 -24.94 -32.80 2.03
C TYR A 10 -26.43 -32.46 1.99
N ARG A 11 -27.25 -33.38 2.53
CA ARG A 11 -28.66 -33.10 2.80
C ARG A 11 -28.75 -32.20 4.03
N PHE A 12 -28.86 -30.89 3.80
CA PHE A 12 -29.08 -29.89 4.85
C PHE A 12 -30.42 -30.15 5.59
N PRO A 13 -30.46 -30.11 6.94
CA PRO A 13 -31.70 -30.23 7.69
C PRO A 13 -32.56 -28.96 7.55
N PRO A 14 -33.90 -29.06 7.58
CA PRO A 14 -34.77 -27.89 7.57
C PRO A 14 -34.66 -27.13 8.90
N LEU A 15 -34.38 -25.83 8.82
CA LEU A 15 -34.29 -24.94 9.98
C LEU A 15 -35.65 -24.86 10.73
N PRO A 16 -35.63 -24.75 12.07
CA PRO A 16 -36.84 -24.63 12.88
C PRO A 16 -37.57 -23.31 12.56
N LYS A 17 -38.88 -23.40 12.36
CA LYS A 17 -39.78 -22.26 12.00
C LYS A 17 -39.93 -21.20 13.11
N PHE A 18 -39.21 -21.34 14.24
CA PHE A 18 -39.22 -20.41 15.36
C PHE A 18 -38.17 -19.29 15.23
N LEU A 19 -37.26 -19.36 14.24
CA LEU A 19 -36.32 -18.26 13.95
C LEU A 19 -36.91 -17.24 12.97
N ARG A 20 -38.18 -16.88 13.17
CA ARG A 20 -38.92 -15.90 12.34
C ARG A 20 -39.30 -14.64 13.11
N ILE A 21 -38.46 -14.23 14.08
CA ILE A 21 -38.58 -12.95 14.78
C ILE A 21 -37.17 -12.36 14.94
N SER A 22 -36.58 -12.00 13.81
CA SER A 22 -35.64 -10.89 13.74
C SER A 22 -35.98 -10.05 12.50
N LEU A 23 -37.28 -9.76 12.35
CA LEU A 23 -37.78 -8.48 11.85
C LEU A 23 -37.38 -7.36 12.84
N LEU A 24 -36.11 -7.32 13.18
CA LEU A 24 -35.43 -6.20 13.75
C LEU A 24 -34.19 -6.04 12.89
N PHE A 25 -34.44 -5.71 11.62
CA PHE A 25 -33.49 -4.89 10.87
C PHE A 25 -33.08 -3.77 11.84
N PRO A 26 -31.80 -3.66 12.25
CA PRO A 26 -31.37 -2.37 12.72
C PRO A 26 -31.52 -1.46 11.50
N GLU A 27 -32.54 -0.62 11.53
CA GLU A 27 -32.55 0.69 10.89
C GLU A 27 -31.11 1.23 10.97
N MET A 28 -30.34 1.06 9.90
CA MET A 28 -29.14 1.86 9.68
C MET A 28 -29.66 3.23 9.27
N ALA A 29 -30.15 3.94 10.29
CA ALA A 29 -30.55 5.33 10.20
C ALA A 29 -29.45 6.07 9.46
N ARG A 30 -29.79 6.54 8.27
CA ARG A 30 -28.97 7.32 7.34
C ARG A 30 -28.07 8.29 8.12
N THR A 31 -26.80 7.93 8.29
CA THR A 31 -25.85 8.81 8.95
C THR A 31 -25.65 10.04 8.08
N LYS A 32 -25.88 11.19 8.71
CA LYS A 32 -25.87 12.53 8.16
C LYS A 32 -24.61 12.75 7.31
N GLN A 33 -24.78 13.33 6.11
CA GLN A 33 -23.67 13.91 5.37
C GLN A 33 -23.11 15.07 6.18
N THR A 34 -22.04 14.83 6.93
CA THR A 34 -21.27 15.92 7.53
C THR A 34 -20.57 16.65 6.40
N ALA A 35 -20.74 17.96 6.31
CA ALA A 35 -19.98 18.78 5.37
C ALA A 35 -18.48 18.53 5.59
N ARG A 36 -17.80 17.94 4.59
CA ARG A 36 -16.34 17.96 4.54
C ARG A 36 -15.94 19.38 4.20
N LYS A 37 -15.06 19.99 5.00
CA LYS A 37 -14.39 21.23 4.65
C LYS A 37 -13.62 21.02 3.34
N SER A 38 -14.13 21.57 2.24
CA SER A 38 -13.38 21.69 1.00
C SER A 38 -12.61 23.01 1.01
N THR A 39 -11.44 23.04 1.65
CA THR A 39 -10.42 24.04 1.35
C THR A 39 -9.35 23.42 0.48
N GLY A 40 -9.78 23.02 -0.71
CA GLY A 40 -8.90 22.78 -1.84
C GLY A 40 -8.73 24.10 -2.60
N GLY A 41 -7.53 24.66 -2.58
CA GLY A 41 -7.19 25.87 -3.33
C GLY A 41 -6.44 26.88 -2.49
N LYS A 42 -5.11 26.78 -2.51
CA LYS A 42 -4.23 27.84 -2.01
C LYS A 42 -4.49 29.08 -2.88
N ALA A 43 -4.95 30.18 -2.29
CA ALA A 43 -5.22 31.42 -3.04
C ALA A 43 -3.96 31.90 -3.79
N PRO A 44 -4.09 32.58 -4.95
CA PRO A 44 -2.93 33.07 -5.70
C PRO A 44 -2.29 34.21 -4.91
N ARG A 45 -1.25 33.88 -4.15
CA ARG A 45 -0.51 34.87 -3.36
C ARG A 45 0.43 35.63 -4.29
N LYS A 46 0.23 36.95 -4.39
CA LYS A 46 1.19 37.92 -4.97
C LYS A 46 2.60 37.57 -4.52
N GLN A 47 3.53 37.52 -5.49
CA GLN A 47 4.92 37.15 -5.31
C GLN A 47 5.62 38.07 -4.30
N LEU A 48 6.06 37.47 -3.20
CA LEU A 48 7.25 37.89 -2.46
C LEU A 48 7.96 36.60 -2.07
N ALA A 49 9.26 36.53 -2.38
CA ALA A 49 10.10 35.35 -2.32
C ALA A 49 9.92 34.57 -1.01
N ALA A 50 9.21 33.44 -1.12
CA ALA A 50 9.09 32.49 -0.03
C ALA A 50 10.20 31.45 -0.19
N LYS A 51 11.22 31.51 0.69
CA LYS A 51 12.07 30.34 0.98
C LYS A 51 11.15 29.15 1.20
N ALA A 52 11.29 28.11 0.38
CA ALA A 52 10.50 26.90 0.49
C ALA A 52 10.86 26.18 1.79
N ALA A 53 10.16 26.51 2.87
CA ALA A 53 10.11 25.65 4.05
C ALA A 53 9.39 24.37 3.62
N HIS A 54 10.16 23.32 3.34
CA HIS A 54 9.61 21.98 3.18
C HIS A 54 8.78 21.65 4.42
N LYS A 55 7.61 21.01 4.22
CA LYS A 55 6.75 20.54 5.32
C LYS A 55 7.45 19.40 6.07
N SER A 56 8.36 19.73 6.97
CA SER A 56 8.81 18.81 8.01
C SER A 56 8.25 19.28 9.35
N ALA A 57 7.34 18.44 9.87
CA ALA A 57 6.64 18.51 11.15
C ALA A 57 5.46 19.50 11.25
N SER A 58 4.28 18.96 11.59
CA SER A 58 3.23 19.73 12.22
C SER A 58 3.69 20.10 13.63
N ALA A 59 3.85 21.38 13.93
CA ALA A 59 3.93 21.83 15.32
C ALA A 59 2.66 21.35 16.03
N THR A 60 2.79 20.60 17.13
CA THR A 60 1.75 19.97 17.99
C THR A 60 1.59 18.43 17.90
N GLY A 61 2.54 17.70 17.33
CA GLY A 61 2.59 16.24 17.48
C GLY A 61 3.99 15.70 17.26
N GLY A 62 4.51 14.89 18.18
CA GLY A 62 5.87 14.37 18.15
C GLY A 62 6.31 13.86 16.78
N VAL A 63 7.58 14.11 16.43
CA VAL A 63 8.17 13.73 15.14
C VAL A 63 7.89 12.25 14.86
N LYS A 64 7.16 11.96 13.78
CA LYS A 64 6.91 10.59 13.34
C LYS A 64 8.27 9.91 13.11
N LYS A 65 8.49 8.79 13.80
CA LYS A 65 9.72 7.99 13.65
C LYS A 65 9.97 7.71 12.15
N PRO A 66 11.22 7.81 11.66
CA PRO A 66 11.55 7.46 10.29
C PRO A 66 11.03 6.06 9.95
N HIS A 67 10.35 5.95 8.81
CA HIS A 67 9.84 4.66 8.36
C HIS A 67 11.01 3.76 7.93
N ARG A 68 11.16 2.61 8.61
CA ARG A 68 12.12 1.58 8.23
C ARG A 68 11.39 0.41 7.59
N PHE A 69 11.84 0.01 6.41
CA PHE A 69 11.33 -1.18 5.73
C PHE A 69 11.67 -2.45 6.52
N ARG A 70 10.80 -3.46 6.42
CA ARG A 70 11.06 -4.79 6.98
C ARG A 70 12.24 -5.43 6.26
N LEU A 71 12.93 -6.32 6.97
CA LEU A 71 13.97 -7.19 6.38
C LEU A 71 13.40 -7.88 5.13
N GLY A 72 14.22 -8.06 4.10
CA GLY A 72 13.81 -8.65 2.83
C GLY A 72 13.05 -7.72 1.87
N THR A 73 12.39 -6.65 2.35
CA THR A 73 11.62 -5.74 1.47
C THR A 73 12.53 -5.00 0.49
N VAL A 74 13.70 -4.55 0.96
CA VAL A 74 14.69 -3.86 0.12
C VAL A 74 15.37 -4.85 -0.83
N ALA A 75 15.73 -6.04 -0.35
CA ALA A 75 16.35 -7.09 -1.16
C ALA A 75 15.46 -7.52 -2.34
N LEU A 76 14.16 -7.76 -2.11
CA LEU A 76 13.23 -8.12 -3.20
C LEU A 76 13.08 -7.01 -4.24
N ARG A 77 13.15 -5.74 -3.81
CA ARG A 77 13.13 -4.59 -4.72
C ARG A 77 14.39 -4.53 -5.59
N GLU A 78 15.55 -4.79 -4.99
CA GLU A 78 16.85 -4.82 -5.69
C GLU A 78 16.92 -5.99 -6.69
N ILE A 79 16.51 -7.20 -6.30
CA ILE A 79 16.43 -8.37 -7.19
C ILE A 79 15.59 -8.04 -8.43
N ARG A 80 14.39 -7.48 -8.23
CA ARG A 80 13.51 -7.09 -9.34
C ARG A 80 14.12 -6.00 -10.22
N LYS A 81 14.88 -5.07 -9.65
CA LYS A 81 15.56 -4.00 -10.42
C LYS A 81 16.63 -4.62 -11.33
N TYR A 82 17.54 -5.43 -10.77
CA TYR A 82 18.67 -6.00 -11.50
C TYR A 82 18.31 -7.12 -12.46
N GLN A 83 17.15 -7.77 -12.28
CA GLN A 83 16.63 -8.70 -13.27
C GLN A 83 15.96 -7.99 -14.46
N LYS A 84 15.56 -6.72 -14.30
CA LYS A 84 14.93 -5.92 -15.35
C LYS A 84 15.94 -5.17 -16.21
N SER A 85 17.06 -4.74 -15.63
CA SER A 85 18.16 -4.06 -16.35
C SER A 85 19.38 -4.97 -16.46
N THR A 86 20.29 -4.64 -17.39
CA THR A 86 21.56 -5.36 -17.59
C THR A 86 22.77 -4.46 -17.28
N GLU A 87 22.63 -3.57 -16.29
CA GLU A 87 23.72 -2.68 -15.87
C GLU A 87 24.85 -3.46 -15.17
N LEU A 88 26.09 -3.02 -15.36
CA LEU A 88 27.23 -3.63 -14.68
C LEU A 88 27.10 -3.39 -13.17
N LEU A 89 27.17 -4.48 -12.39
CA LEU A 89 27.07 -4.42 -10.93
C LEU A 89 28.36 -3.91 -10.27
N ILE A 90 29.48 -4.00 -10.98
CA ILE A 90 30.80 -3.55 -10.53
C ILE A 90 31.22 -2.35 -11.39
N ARG A 91 31.85 -1.35 -10.77
CA ARG A 91 32.36 -0.17 -11.47
C ARG A 91 33.45 -0.57 -12.47
N LYS A 92 33.45 0.06 -13.66
CA LYS A 92 34.37 -0.28 -14.76
C LYS A 92 35.85 -0.07 -14.42
N LEU A 93 36.22 1.08 -13.87
CA LEU A 93 37.63 1.45 -13.61
C LEU A 93 38.36 0.48 -12.66
N PRO A 94 37.85 0.16 -11.45
CA PRO A 94 38.55 -0.78 -10.58
C PRO A 94 38.63 -2.20 -11.17
N PHE A 95 37.60 -2.66 -11.89
CA PHE A 95 37.66 -3.96 -12.56
C PHE A 95 38.69 -3.99 -13.69
N GLN A 96 38.81 -2.91 -14.45
CA GLN A 96 39.82 -2.76 -15.48
C GLN A 96 41.25 -2.76 -14.91
N SER A 97 41.47 -2.08 -13.78
CA SER A 97 42.78 -2.11 -13.10
C SER A 97 43.17 -3.52 -12.68
N LEU A 98 42.24 -4.30 -12.13
CA LEU A 98 42.48 -5.70 -11.75
C LEU A 98 42.82 -6.59 -12.95
N VAL A 99 42.14 -6.42 -14.08
CA VAL A 99 42.44 -7.20 -15.30
C VAL A 99 43.86 -6.93 -15.80
N ARG A 100 44.34 -5.69 -15.70
CA ARG A 100 45.72 -5.31 -16.08
C ARG A 100 46.79 -5.84 -15.12
N GLU A 101 46.42 -6.13 -13.88
CA GLU A 101 47.34 -6.66 -12.87
C GLU A 101 47.54 -8.18 -13.02
N ILE A 102 46.51 -8.89 -13.47
CA ILE A 102 46.51 -10.35 -13.59
C ILE A 102 47.12 -10.84 -14.92
N VAL A 103 47.03 -10.03 -15.98
CA VAL A 103 47.51 -10.35 -17.35
C VAL A 103 48.96 -9.90 -17.53
#